data_AF-A0A2K4YCE8-F1
#
_entry.id   AF-A0A2K4YCE8-F1
#
_cell.length_a   1.000
_cell.length_b   1.000
_cell.length_c   1.000
_cell.angle_alpha   90.00
_cell.angle_beta   90.00
_cell.angle_gamma   90.00
#
_symmetry.space_group_name_H-M   'P 1'
#
loop_
_entity.id
_entity.type
_entity.pdbx_description
1 polymer ?
#
loop_
_entity_poly.entity_id
_entity_poly.type
_entity_poly.pdbx_seq_one_letter_code
_entity_poly.pdbx_strand_id
1 'polypeptide(L)'
;MRMAVWVTLSVLIAAGCSHGGGGQSATRQAPNTTAVSGFSPTSTVSPGSKPPGPSAPPAAGAPISAVITWIEAGHPADPARYHAVVRDGVTTQLGTDVAFSVPAAKLDCTTDSAHTGAALTCLVDLSSPPPRPDTAYGEWKGGWVTFDGANLQIGAARADPGPFVYGNGPDWGGGDTLSYDDYRCRPAPAGLFCVNYARQSAVRFSSAGIQQFGCLRSVPPPDGIGVAFSC
;
A
#
# COMPACT_ATOMS: atom_id res chain seq x y z
N MET A 1 -5.48 -46.08 20.05
CA MET A 1 -4.98 -46.53 18.72
C MET A 1 -4.49 -45.27 17.99
N ARG A 2 -3.25 -44.84 18.20
CA ARG A 2 -2.06 -45.09 17.34
C ARG A 2 -2.38 -45.02 15.84
N MET A 3 -1.98 -43.93 15.18
CA MET A 3 -1.26 -43.98 13.90
C MET A 3 -0.30 -42.79 13.77
N ALA A 4 0.94 -43.12 13.39
CA ALA A 4 2.11 -42.27 13.32
C ALA A 4 2.23 -41.62 11.94
N VAL A 5 2.68 -40.37 11.89
CA VAL A 5 3.03 -39.66 10.65
C VAL A 5 4.54 -39.74 10.45
N TRP A 6 4.96 -40.35 9.35
CA TRP A 6 6.35 -40.45 8.93
C TRP A 6 6.74 -39.23 8.10
N VAL A 7 7.81 -38.54 8.49
CA VAL A 7 8.48 -37.48 7.72
C VAL A 7 9.69 -38.09 7.03
N THR A 8 9.77 -37.94 5.71
CA THR A 8 10.99 -38.22 4.92
C THR A 8 11.35 -36.95 4.15
N LEU A 9 12.51 -36.36 4.45
CA LEU A 9 13.09 -35.27 3.67
C LEU A 9 14.44 -35.75 3.13
N SER A 10 14.53 -35.86 1.82
CA SER A 10 15.75 -36.27 1.12
C SER A 10 16.63 -35.04 0.87
N VAL A 11 17.83 -35.05 1.46
CA VAL A 11 18.99 -34.22 1.06
C VAL A 11 19.60 -34.85 -0.18
N LEU A 12 20.12 -34.08 -1.15
CA LEU A 12 21.32 -34.37 -1.97
C LEU A 12 21.68 -33.10 -2.81
N ILE A 13 22.79 -32.44 -2.46
CA ILE A 13 24.07 -32.28 -3.20
C ILE A 13 24.15 -31.14 -4.23
N ALA A 14 25.11 -30.25 -3.95
CA ALA A 14 25.72 -29.28 -4.86
C ALA A 14 26.89 -29.91 -5.66
N ALA A 15 27.03 -29.51 -6.93
CA ALA A 15 28.26 -29.53 -7.73
C ALA A 15 28.03 -28.61 -8.95
N GLY A 16 28.85 -27.57 -9.18
CA GLY A 16 29.96 -27.58 -10.16
C GLY A 16 29.46 -27.07 -11.54
N CYS A 17 30.15 -26.29 -12.37
CA CYS A 17 31.56 -25.96 -12.51
C CYS A 17 31.71 -24.64 -13.32
N SER A 18 32.82 -23.95 -13.07
CA SER A 18 33.38 -22.83 -13.81
C SER A 18 34.14 -23.28 -15.07
N HIS A 19 34.17 -22.44 -16.11
CA HIS A 19 35.18 -22.35 -17.20
C HIS A 19 35.16 -20.86 -17.65
N GLY A 20 36.26 -20.09 -17.66
CA GLY A 20 37.48 -20.21 -18.49
C GLY A 20 37.20 -19.50 -19.83
N GLY A 21 37.92 -18.51 -20.36
CA GLY A 21 39.28 -17.99 -20.22
C GLY A 21 39.64 -17.29 -21.55
N GLY A 22 40.63 -16.38 -21.56
CA GLY A 22 41.25 -15.82 -22.77
C GLY A 22 40.73 -14.43 -23.19
N GLY A 23 41.53 -13.37 -23.38
CA GLY A 23 42.97 -13.27 -23.56
C GLY A 23 43.32 -12.72 -24.95
N GLN A 24 43.33 -11.39 -25.06
CA GLN A 24 44.22 -10.53 -25.87
C GLN A 24 44.43 -10.82 -27.37
N SER A 25 44.19 -9.80 -28.20
CA SER A 25 45.06 -9.50 -29.35
C SER A 25 45.07 -7.99 -29.61
N ALA A 26 46.24 -7.41 -29.34
CA ALA A 26 46.60 -6.05 -29.68
C ALA A 26 46.96 -6.00 -31.18
N THR A 27 46.46 -4.98 -31.89
CA THR A 27 47.09 -4.53 -33.13
C THR A 27 47.43 -3.05 -32.98
N ARG A 28 48.71 -2.78 -33.17
CA ARG A 28 49.45 -1.54 -32.97
C ARG A 28 49.27 -0.67 -34.23
N GLN A 29 48.79 0.56 -34.09
CA GLN A 29 49.03 1.58 -35.12
C GLN A 29 49.08 2.97 -34.49
N ALA A 30 50.20 3.66 -34.70
CA ALA A 30 50.44 5.08 -34.46
C ALA A 30 51.51 5.53 -35.47
N PRO A 31 51.72 6.83 -35.76
CA PRO A 31 51.07 8.01 -35.17
C PRO A 31 50.50 8.99 -36.22
N ASN A 32 49.52 9.81 -35.84
CA ASN A 32 49.43 11.16 -36.39
C ASN A 32 49.18 12.11 -35.21
N THR A 33 50.16 12.97 -35.01
CA THR A 33 50.26 13.98 -33.96
C THR A 33 49.39 15.18 -34.28
N THR A 34 48.44 15.47 -33.40
CA THR A 34 47.96 16.83 -33.11
C THR A 34 47.70 16.93 -31.62
N ALA A 35 48.48 17.76 -30.95
CA ALA A 35 48.34 18.04 -29.52
C ALA A 35 47.26 19.10 -29.29
N VAL A 36 46.31 18.85 -28.40
CA VAL A 36 45.65 19.89 -27.60
C VAL A 36 45.32 19.33 -26.22
N SER A 37 45.74 20.08 -25.21
CA SER A 37 45.59 19.89 -23.78
C SER A 37 44.15 19.66 -23.30
N GLY A 38 43.99 18.79 -22.31
CA GLY A 38 42.75 18.64 -21.56
C GLY A 38 42.75 17.42 -20.63
N PHE A 39 43.59 17.43 -19.59
CA PHE A 39 43.40 16.50 -18.48
C PHE A 39 42.14 16.92 -17.71
N SER A 40 41.11 16.08 -17.74
CA SER A 40 40.03 16.08 -16.74
C SER A 40 40.02 14.71 -16.07
N PRO A 41 40.01 14.63 -14.73
CA PRO A 41 40.00 13.36 -14.03
C PRO A 41 38.69 12.61 -14.33
N THR A 42 38.82 11.34 -14.65
CA THR A 42 37.72 10.40 -14.85
C THR A 42 37.02 10.19 -13.51
N SER A 43 35.87 10.81 -13.31
CA SER A 43 35.00 10.52 -12.17
C SER A 43 34.42 9.12 -12.32
N THR A 44 34.75 8.26 -11.36
CA THR A 44 34.18 6.94 -11.13
C THR A 44 32.65 7.06 -11.03
N VAL A 45 31.92 6.46 -11.97
CA VAL A 45 30.46 6.39 -11.92
C VAL A 45 30.06 5.36 -10.86
N SER A 46 29.55 5.83 -9.72
CA SER A 46 28.91 4.98 -8.72
C SER A 46 27.70 4.23 -9.32
N PRO A 47 27.38 3.01 -8.86
CA PRO A 47 26.21 2.27 -9.34
C PRO A 47 24.94 3.11 -9.15
N GLY A 48 24.17 3.25 -10.24
CA GLY A 48 23.10 4.24 -10.37
C GLY A 48 22.09 4.22 -9.24
N SER A 49 21.97 5.37 -8.56
CA SER A 49 20.81 5.68 -7.74
C SER A 49 19.58 5.77 -8.64
N LYS A 50 18.51 5.03 -8.32
CA LYS A 50 17.19 5.21 -8.95
C LYS A 50 16.85 6.72 -8.89
N PRO A 51 16.36 7.33 -10.00
CA PRO A 51 15.93 8.72 -9.97
C PRO A 51 14.96 8.95 -8.80
N PRO A 52 15.08 10.07 -8.05
CA PRO A 52 14.18 10.35 -6.96
C PRO A 52 12.73 10.33 -7.47
N GLY A 53 11.87 9.58 -6.78
CA GLY A 53 10.46 9.48 -7.15
C GLY A 53 9.73 10.82 -6.98
N PRO A 54 8.51 10.94 -7.53
CA PRO A 54 7.71 12.14 -7.40
C PRO A 54 7.44 12.46 -5.92
N SER A 55 7.64 13.73 -5.55
CA SER A 55 7.44 14.20 -4.17
C SER A 55 5.97 14.57 -3.90
N ALA A 56 5.28 15.15 -4.88
CA ALA A 56 3.89 15.55 -4.75
C ALA A 56 2.93 14.36 -4.93
N PRO A 57 1.89 14.23 -4.08
CA PRO A 57 0.88 13.20 -4.25
C PRO A 57 0.07 13.40 -5.53
N PRO A 58 -0.42 12.32 -6.17
CA PRO A 58 -1.23 12.41 -7.37
C PRO A 58 -2.53 13.20 -7.13
N ALA A 59 -2.90 14.04 -8.09
CA ALA A 59 -4.18 14.75 -8.11
C ALA A 59 -5.33 13.85 -8.58
N ALA A 60 -6.58 14.29 -8.37
CA ALA A 60 -7.76 13.61 -8.91
C ALA A 60 -7.65 13.46 -10.44
N GLY A 61 -8.05 12.31 -10.96
CA GLY A 61 -7.95 11.98 -12.40
C GLY A 61 -6.56 11.55 -12.87
N ALA A 62 -5.54 11.53 -12.01
CA ALA A 62 -4.23 10.98 -12.35
C ALA A 62 -4.33 9.48 -12.74
N PRO A 63 -3.48 9.00 -13.68
CA PRO A 63 -3.44 7.58 -14.00
C PRO A 63 -2.95 6.78 -12.79
N ILE A 64 -3.42 5.54 -12.64
CA ILE A 64 -3.03 4.69 -11.51
C ILE A 64 -1.51 4.44 -11.45
N SER A 65 -0.83 4.40 -12.59
CA SER A 65 0.63 4.26 -12.65
C SER A 65 1.35 5.41 -11.91
N ALA A 66 0.79 6.63 -11.93
CA ALA A 66 1.33 7.75 -11.15
C ALA A 66 1.12 7.55 -9.64
N VAL A 67 -0.03 6.97 -9.25
CA VAL A 67 -0.31 6.64 -7.84
C VAL A 67 0.62 5.55 -7.34
N ILE A 68 0.79 4.46 -8.09
CA ILE A 68 1.74 3.38 -7.79
C ILE A 68 3.15 3.94 -7.65
N THR A 69 3.62 4.69 -8.65
CA THR A 69 4.98 5.26 -8.65
C THR A 69 5.22 6.17 -7.45
N TRP A 70 4.22 6.98 -7.08
CA TRP A 70 4.31 7.85 -5.91
C TRP A 70 4.29 7.07 -4.60
N ILE A 71 3.43 6.06 -4.45
CA ILE A 71 3.42 5.20 -3.26
C ILE A 71 4.80 4.53 -3.14
N GLU A 72 5.30 3.88 -4.18
CA GLU A 72 6.59 3.16 -4.18
C GLU A 72 7.83 4.03 -3.99
N ALA A 73 7.69 5.35 -4.08
CA ALA A 73 8.76 6.29 -3.76
C ALA A 73 8.93 6.53 -2.25
N GLY A 74 7.99 6.09 -1.41
CA GLY A 74 8.12 6.14 0.05
C GLY A 74 9.06 5.06 0.60
N HIS A 75 9.65 5.32 1.77
CA HIS A 75 10.47 4.32 2.45
C HIS A 75 9.58 3.25 3.08
N PRO A 76 9.90 1.95 2.99
CA PRO A 76 9.10 0.92 3.64
C PRO A 76 9.06 1.09 5.17
N ALA A 77 7.86 1.12 5.73
CA ALA A 77 7.65 1.01 7.17
C ALA A 77 7.83 -0.46 7.61
N ASP A 78 8.11 -0.68 8.90
CA ASP A 78 8.10 -2.01 9.51
C ASP A 78 6.65 -2.47 9.75
N PRO A 79 6.15 -3.51 9.02
CA PRO A 79 4.77 -3.98 9.17
C PRO A 79 4.46 -4.53 10.57
N ALA A 80 5.49 -5.05 11.28
CA ALA A 80 5.32 -5.66 12.60
C ALA A 80 4.70 -4.69 13.63
N ARG A 81 4.86 -3.38 13.41
CA ARG A 81 4.34 -2.33 14.29
C ARG A 81 2.83 -2.18 14.23
N TYR A 82 2.17 -2.68 13.18
CA TYR A 82 0.78 -2.38 12.87
C TYR A 82 -0.19 -3.53 13.19
N HIS A 83 0.28 -4.60 13.84
CA HIS A 83 -0.53 -5.79 14.19
C HIS A 83 -1.15 -5.74 15.60
N ALA A 84 -1.26 -4.55 16.20
CA ALA A 84 -1.87 -4.38 17.50
C ALA A 84 -2.67 -3.08 17.57
N VAL A 85 -3.74 -3.12 18.36
CA VAL A 85 -4.57 -1.95 18.69
C VAL A 85 -4.59 -1.71 20.18
N VAL A 86 -4.79 -0.47 20.58
CA VAL A 86 -4.91 -0.08 21.99
C VAL A 86 -6.24 0.62 22.24
N ARG A 87 -6.94 0.21 23.30
CA ARG A 87 -8.10 0.90 23.86
C ARG A 87 -8.06 0.86 25.37
N ASP A 88 -8.23 2.02 26.01
CA ASP A 88 -8.26 2.15 27.47
C ASP A 88 -7.05 1.49 28.16
N GLY A 89 -5.87 1.57 27.53
CA GLY A 89 -4.63 0.97 28.01
C GLY A 89 -4.49 -0.54 27.76
N VAL A 90 -5.52 -1.21 27.22
CA VAL A 90 -5.49 -2.62 26.85
C VAL A 90 -4.98 -2.76 25.42
N THR A 91 -3.93 -3.57 25.22
CA THR A 91 -3.40 -3.90 23.90
C THR A 91 -4.01 -5.22 23.42
N THR A 92 -4.60 -5.21 22.23
CA THR A 92 -5.14 -6.40 21.55
C THR A 92 -4.28 -6.71 20.32
N GLN A 93 -3.83 -7.96 20.19
CA GLN A 93 -3.10 -8.43 19.00
C GLN A 93 -4.08 -8.79 17.90
N LEU A 94 -3.79 -8.36 16.67
CA LEU A 94 -4.63 -8.56 15.49
C LEU A 94 -4.27 -9.81 14.67
N GLY A 95 -3.17 -10.48 15.00
CA GLY A 95 -2.67 -11.60 14.20
C GLY A 95 -2.14 -11.10 12.85
N THR A 96 -2.76 -11.52 11.75
CA THR A 96 -2.37 -11.10 10.40
C THR A 96 -2.98 -9.77 9.98
N ASP A 97 -4.01 -9.30 10.69
CA ASP A 97 -4.65 -8.03 10.39
C ASP A 97 -3.77 -6.85 10.80
N VAL A 98 -3.95 -5.73 10.11
CA VAL A 98 -3.22 -4.47 10.37
C VAL A 98 -4.20 -3.39 10.81
N ALA A 99 -3.75 -2.49 11.67
CA ALA A 99 -4.44 -1.26 12.02
C ALA A 99 -3.45 -0.09 12.15
N PHE A 100 -3.92 1.11 11.80
CA PHE A 100 -3.13 2.33 11.89
C PHE A 100 -4.04 3.56 11.93
N SER A 101 -3.51 4.62 12.54
CA SER A 101 -4.14 5.94 12.57
C SER A 101 -3.34 6.92 11.73
N VAL A 102 -4.02 7.79 11.00
CA VAL A 102 -3.37 8.89 10.26
C VAL A 102 -3.99 10.21 10.72
N PRO A 103 -3.52 10.79 11.84
CA PRO A 103 -4.11 11.99 12.42
C PRO A 103 -4.18 13.17 11.43
N ALA A 104 -3.16 13.33 10.58
CA ALA A 104 -3.12 14.37 9.56
C ALA A 104 -4.25 14.24 8.51
N ALA A 105 -4.76 13.03 8.29
CA ALA A 105 -5.88 12.74 7.39
C ALA A 105 -7.20 12.50 8.13
N LYS A 106 -7.19 12.59 9.47
CA LYS A 106 -8.32 12.35 10.37
C LYS A 106 -9.04 11.03 10.11
N LEU A 107 -8.28 9.95 10.12
CA LEU A 107 -8.81 8.61 9.88
C LEU A 107 -8.11 7.55 10.72
N ASP A 108 -8.86 6.52 11.02
CA ASP A 108 -8.40 5.26 11.60
C ASP A 108 -8.73 4.14 10.60
N CYS A 109 -7.78 3.25 10.31
CA CYS A 109 -7.99 2.12 9.43
C CYS A 109 -7.62 0.81 10.09
N THR A 110 -8.30 -0.26 9.68
CA THR A 110 -8.03 -1.63 10.09
C THR A 110 -8.44 -2.60 8.99
N THR A 111 -7.79 -3.75 8.93
CA THR A 111 -8.33 -4.93 8.23
C THR A 111 -9.07 -5.81 9.23
N ASP A 112 -9.96 -6.65 8.69
CA ASP A 112 -10.64 -7.70 9.45
C ASP A 112 -10.78 -8.92 8.55
N SER A 113 -9.74 -9.74 8.54
CA SER A 113 -9.63 -10.91 7.68
C SER A 113 -10.72 -11.94 7.97
N ALA A 114 -11.18 -12.02 9.23
CA ALA A 114 -12.19 -12.97 9.66
C ALA A 114 -13.59 -12.64 9.12
N HIS A 115 -13.92 -11.36 8.91
CA HIS A 115 -15.27 -10.95 8.50
C HIS A 115 -15.32 -10.32 7.09
N THR A 116 -14.22 -9.76 6.60
CA THR A 116 -14.19 -8.94 5.37
C THR A 116 -13.13 -9.38 4.35
N GLY A 117 -12.43 -10.50 4.58
CA GLY A 117 -11.45 -11.03 3.63
C GLY A 117 -10.27 -10.09 3.38
N ALA A 118 -9.79 -9.42 4.44
CA ALA A 118 -8.69 -8.46 4.46
C ALA A 118 -8.97 -7.14 3.72
N ALA A 119 -10.24 -6.80 3.48
CA ALA A 119 -10.60 -5.47 2.99
C ALA A 119 -10.13 -4.38 3.95
N LEU A 120 -9.58 -3.30 3.41
CA LEU A 120 -9.22 -2.13 4.21
C LEU A 120 -10.48 -1.38 4.60
N THR A 121 -10.75 -1.30 5.89
CA THR A 121 -11.85 -0.53 6.44
C THR A 121 -11.31 0.68 7.17
N CYS A 122 -11.76 1.87 6.80
CA CYS A 122 -11.36 3.13 7.42
C CYS A 122 -12.58 3.89 7.94
N LEU A 123 -12.47 4.44 9.14
CA LEU A 123 -13.37 5.46 9.66
C LEU A 123 -12.72 6.82 9.41
N VAL A 124 -13.34 7.61 8.52
CA VAL A 124 -12.82 8.91 8.08
C VAL A 124 -13.72 10.02 8.61
N ASP A 125 -13.14 11.04 9.25
CA ASP A 125 -13.85 12.28 9.61
C ASP A 125 -14.05 13.14 8.34
N LEU A 126 -15.05 12.77 7.54
CA LEU A 126 -15.42 13.47 6.32
C LEU A 126 -16.12 14.79 6.64
N SER A 127 -15.68 15.89 6.01
CA SER A 127 -16.32 17.19 6.15
C SER A 127 -17.70 17.27 5.49
N SER A 128 -17.96 16.40 4.51
CA SER A 128 -19.24 16.30 3.80
C SER A 128 -19.53 14.82 3.49
N PRO A 129 -19.92 14.01 4.49
CA PRO A 129 -20.22 12.60 4.28
C PRO A 129 -21.47 12.41 3.40
N PRO A 130 -21.61 11.25 2.73
CA PRO A 130 -22.86 10.90 2.04
C PRO A 130 -24.07 10.96 3.00
N PRO A 131 -25.24 11.41 2.52
CA PRO A 131 -26.46 11.36 3.32
C PRO A 131 -26.83 9.90 3.63
N ARG A 132 -27.55 9.70 4.75
CA ARG A 132 -28.11 8.39 5.10
C ARG A 132 -29.12 7.97 4.02
N PRO A 133 -28.95 6.80 3.36
CA PRO A 133 -29.95 6.30 2.41
C PRO A 133 -31.18 5.76 3.15
N ASP A 134 -32.34 5.80 2.51
CA ASP A 134 -33.61 5.31 3.10
C ASP A 134 -33.57 3.80 3.41
N THR A 135 -32.72 3.06 2.70
CA THR A 135 -32.45 1.62 2.91
C THR A 135 -31.60 1.33 4.16
N ALA A 136 -31.05 2.35 4.83
CA ALA A 136 -30.13 2.16 5.95
C ALA A 136 -30.85 1.66 7.22
N TYR A 137 -30.58 0.41 7.59
CA TYR A 137 -30.97 -0.17 8.87
C TYR A 137 -29.84 -0.10 9.90
N GLY A 138 -30.14 0.38 11.11
CA GLY A 138 -29.15 0.57 12.17
C GLY A 138 -28.57 1.97 12.24
N GLU A 139 -27.35 2.07 12.76
CA GLU A 139 -26.63 3.32 12.95
C GLU A 139 -25.90 3.73 11.66
N TRP A 140 -26.02 5.00 11.27
CA TRP A 140 -25.42 5.48 10.03
C TRP A 140 -24.01 6.04 10.27
N LYS A 141 -23.00 5.41 9.68
CA LYS A 141 -21.62 5.90 9.67
C LYS A 141 -21.27 6.45 8.29
N GLY A 142 -21.52 7.73 8.06
CA GLY A 142 -21.19 8.39 6.78
C GLY A 142 -19.70 8.38 6.42
N GLY A 143 -18.82 8.29 7.42
CA GLY A 143 -17.36 8.17 7.27
C GLY A 143 -16.84 6.73 7.19
N TRP A 144 -17.69 5.71 7.17
CA TRP A 144 -17.27 4.32 7.05
C TRP A 144 -16.91 4.01 5.60
N VAL A 145 -15.64 3.71 5.33
CA VAL A 145 -15.14 3.44 3.99
C VAL A 145 -14.51 2.06 3.93
N THR A 146 -14.98 1.22 3.01
CA THR A 146 -14.41 -0.12 2.79
C THR A 146 -13.83 -0.20 1.40
N PHE A 147 -12.60 -0.67 1.29
CA PHE A 147 -11.88 -0.88 0.02
C PHE A 147 -11.27 -2.27 -0.03
N ASP A 148 -11.78 -3.13 -0.91
CA ASP A 148 -11.32 -4.52 -1.09
C ASP A 148 -10.43 -4.70 -2.35
N GLY A 149 -10.06 -3.60 -3.00
CA GLY A 149 -9.39 -3.59 -4.29
C GLY A 149 -10.34 -3.60 -5.48
N ALA A 150 -11.39 -4.42 -5.51
CA ALA A 150 -12.35 -4.42 -6.62
C ALA A 150 -13.51 -3.44 -6.39
N ASN A 151 -13.86 -3.20 -5.12
CA ASN A 151 -14.98 -2.41 -4.67
C ASN A 151 -14.51 -1.33 -3.71
N LEU A 152 -15.16 -0.18 -3.79
CA LEU A 152 -15.03 0.92 -2.84
C LEU A 152 -16.43 1.35 -2.41
N GLN A 153 -16.69 1.32 -1.11
CA GLN A 153 -17.96 1.73 -0.52
C GLN A 153 -17.72 2.87 0.47
N ILE A 154 -18.57 3.89 0.46
CA ILE A 154 -18.47 5.09 1.31
C ILE A 154 -19.81 5.31 1.98
N GLY A 155 -19.78 5.40 3.31
CA GLY A 155 -20.97 5.48 4.15
C GLY A 155 -21.64 4.12 4.26
N ALA A 156 -21.81 3.63 5.49
CA ALA A 156 -22.45 2.35 5.74
C ALA A 156 -23.37 2.40 6.96
N ALA A 157 -24.51 1.72 6.85
CA ALA A 157 -25.37 1.41 7.98
C ALA A 157 -24.78 0.23 8.77
N ARG A 158 -24.59 0.40 10.08
CA ARG A 158 -23.95 -0.57 10.96
C ARG A 158 -24.88 -0.95 12.11
N ALA A 159 -24.95 -2.24 12.41
CA ALA A 159 -25.66 -2.78 13.57
C ALA A 159 -24.71 -3.51 14.53
N ASP A 160 -23.48 -3.78 14.09
CA ASP A 160 -22.40 -4.34 14.90
C ASP A 160 -21.34 -3.26 15.21
N PRO A 161 -20.57 -3.40 16.31
CA PRO A 161 -19.50 -2.47 16.66
C PRO A 161 -18.38 -2.35 15.63
N GLY A 162 -18.26 -3.31 14.71
CA GLY A 162 -17.18 -3.40 13.72
C GLY A 162 -15.80 -3.67 14.32
N PRO A 163 -14.76 -3.74 13.46
CA PRO A 163 -13.40 -4.08 13.89
C PRO A 163 -12.76 -3.01 14.79
N PHE A 164 -13.28 -1.78 14.80
CA PHE A 164 -12.79 -0.70 15.67
C PHE A 164 -13.19 -0.86 17.15
N VAL A 165 -13.90 -1.93 17.54
CA VAL A 165 -14.26 -2.21 18.94
C VAL A 165 -13.03 -2.49 19.83
N TYR A 166 -11.92 -2.95 19.23
CA TYR A 166 -10.70 -3.29 19.96
C TYR A 166 -9.75 -2.11 20.18
N GLY A 167 -9.98 -0.98 19.49
CA GLY A 167 -9.16 0.22 19.61
C GLY A 167 -8.63 0.71 18.28
N ASN A 168 -7.65 1.62 18.36
CA ASN A 168 -6.98 2.20 17.21
C ASN A 168 -5.54 1.65 17.11
N GLY A 169 -5.03 1.60 15.89
CA GLY A 169 -3.63 1.24 15.64
C GLY A 169 -2.68 2.39 16.01
N PRO A 170 -1.36 2.17 15.90
CA PRO A 170 -0.39 3.22 16.13
C PRO A 170 -0.51 4.35 15.09
N ASP A 171 -0.13 5.55 15.51
CA ASP A 171 0.01 6.70 14.62
C ASP A 171 1.05 6.43 13.54
N TRP A 172 0.65 6.65 12.30
CA TRP A 172 1.51 6.56 11.14
C TRP A 172 1.84 7.95 10.61
N GLY A 173 3.01 8.45 11.04
CA GLY A 173 3.60 9.70 10.57
C GLY A 173 4.00 9.62 9.08
N GLY A 174 3.77 10.72 8.35
CA GLY A 174 3.83 10.80 6.89
C GLY A 174 5.10 10.27 6.21
N GLY A 175 4.96 9.81 4.96
CA GLY A 175 6.07 9.60 4.02
C GLY A 175 6.48 8.16 3.77
N ASP A 176 6.39 7.30 4.78
CA ASP A 176 6.70 5.88 4.66
C ASP A 176 5.56 5.09 4.02
N THR A 177 5.83 3.87 3.57
CA THR A 177 4.83 2.99 2.94
C THR A 177 4.62 1.73 3.75
N LEU A 178 3.37 1.39 4.01
CA LEU A 178 2.97 0.13 4.64
C LEU A 178 2.47 -0.80 3.55
N SER A 179 3.02 -2.01 3.49
CA SER A 179 2.54 -3.06 2.59
C SER A 179 1.93 -4.19 3.41
N TYR A 180 0.81 -4.73 2.94
CA TYR A 180 0.17 -5.92 3.49
C TYR A 180 -0.63 -6.56 2.35
N ASP A 181 -0.53 -7.88 2.19
CA ASP A 181 -1.12 -8.62 1.06
C ASP A 181 -0.85 -7.95 -0.30
N ASP A 182 -1.90 -7.70 -1.10
CA ASP A 182 -1.85 -7.00 -2.38
C ASP A 182 -1.89 -5.47 -2.24
N TYR A 183 -1.87 -4.94 -1.02
CA TYR A 183 -1.99 -3.52 -0.74
C TYR A 183 -0.66 -2.86 -0.45
N ARG A 184 -0.57 -1.60 -0.86
CA ARG A 184 0.43 -0.67 -0.32
C ARG A 184 -0.17 0.70 -0.12
N CYS A 185 0.06 1.25 1.05
CA CYS A 185 -0.44 2.57 1.43
C CYS A 185 0.70 3.55 1.67
N ARG A 186 0.43 4.85 1.51
CA ARG A 186 1.35 5.94 1.87
C ARG A 186 0.56 7.18 2.34
N PRO A 187 0.76 7.66 3.58
CA PRO A 187 0.17 8.90 4.05
C PRO A 187 0.88 10.14 3.49
N ALA A 188 0.09 11.17 3.18
CA ALA A 188 0.53 12.51 2.80
C ALA A 188 -0.37 13.58 3.44
N PRO A 189 0.03 14.87 3.41
CA PRO A 189 -0.84 15.97 3.85
C PRO A 189 -2.19 16.02 3.10
N ALA A 190 -2.23 15.50 1.87
CA ALA A 190 -3.46 15.43 1.07
C ALA A 190 -4.36 14.24 1.41
N GLY A 191 -3.94 13.34 2.31
CA GLY A 191 -4.66 12.13 2.68
C GLY A 191 -3.80 10.85 2.64
N LEU A 192 -4.42 9.74 3.00
CA LEU A 192 -3.86 8.39 2.84
C LEU A 192 -4.16 7.89 1.43
N PHE A 193 -3.14 7.42 0.70
CA PHE A 193 -3.34 6.74 -0.57
C PHE A 193 -3.07 5.25 -0.38
N CYS A 194 -3.94 4.39 -0.88
CA CYS A 194 -3.76 2.94 -0.88
C CYS A 194 -4.02 2.39 -2.27
N VAL A 195 -3.08 1.60 -2.78
CA VAL A 195 -3.24 0.82 -4.02
C VAL A 195 -3.51 -0.64 -3.68
N ASN A 196 -4.33 -1.31 -4.49
CA ASN A 196 -4.38 -2.76 -4.59
C ASN A 196 -3.76 -3.19 -5.93
N TYR A 197 -2.64 -3.91 -5.86
CA TYR A 197 -1.86 -4.30 -7.02
C TYR A 197 -2.58 -5.34 -7.89
N ALA A 198 -3.25 -6.32 -7.28
CA ALA A 198 -3.96 -7.38 -7.99
C ALA A 198 -5.14 -6.85 -8.83
N ARG A 199 -5.78 -5.78 -8.38
CA ARG A 199 -6.95 -5.18 -9.05
C ARG A 199 -6.63 -3.95 -9.90
N GLN A 200 -5.42 -3.41 -9.81
CA GLN A 200 -5.05 -2.16 -10.48
C GLN A 200 -6.07 -1.04 -10.17
N SER A 201 -6.36 -0.89 -8.88
CA SER A 201 -7.21 0.17 -8.33
C SER A 201 -6.49 0.86 -7.18
N ALA A 202 -6.85 2.11 -6.91
CA ALA A 202 -6.37 2.82 -5.74
C ALA A 202 -7.41 3.80 -5.23
N VAL A 203 -7.24 4.21 -3.98
CA VAL A 203 -8.10 5.18 -3.30
C VAL A 203 -7.26 6.16 -2.50
N ARG A 204 -7.69 7.43 -2.47
CA ARG A 204 -7.24 8.43 -1.51
C ARG A 204 -8.34 8.67 -0.49
N PHE A 205 -8.02 8.45 0.77
CA PHE A 205 -8.86 8.80 1.91
C PHE A 205 -8.41 10.15 2.47
N SER A 206 -9.33 11.10 2.56
CA SER A 206 -9.09 12.40 3.17
C SER A 206 -10.37 12.95 3.78
N SER A 207 -10.25 13.83 4.78
CA SER A 207 -11.41 14.53 5.33
C SER A 207 -12.18 15.34 4.29
N ALA A 208 -11.51 15.81 3.23
CA ALA A 208 -12.13 16.54 2.12
C ALA A 208 -12.93 15.63 1.15
N GLY A 209 -12.80 14.31 1.28
CA GLY A 209 -13.50 13.35 0.44
C GLY A 209 -12.65 12.13 0.08
N ILE A 210 -13.32 11.14 -0.50
CA ILE A 210 -12.72 9.90 -0.98
C ILE A 210 -12.57 9.98 -2.51
N GLN A 211 -11.37 9.69 -3.00
CA GLN A 211 -11.07 9.74 -4.44
C GLN A 211 -10.59 8.38 -4.92
N GLN A 212 -11.26 7.85 -5.93
CA GLN A 212 -10.90 6.60 -6.61
C GLN A 212 -9.93 6.83 -7.78
N PHE A 213 -9.15 5.80 -8.09
CA PHE A 213 -8.22 5.72 -9.21
C PHE A 213 -8.28 4.33 -9.86
N GLY A 214 -7.77 4.22 -11.10
CA GLY A 214 -7.72 2.95 -11.82
C GLY A 214 -9.08 2.52 -12.38
N CYS A 215 -9.42 1.25 -12.21
CA CYS A 215 -10.64 0.65 -12.78
C CYS A 215 -11.94 1.07 -12.09
N LEU A 216 -11.91 1.59 -10.87
CA LEU A 216 -13.11 1.91 -10.09
C LEU A 216 -14.01 2.92 -10.82
N ARG A 217 -15.28 2.54 -11.05
CA ARG A 217 -16.34 3.37 -11.63
C ARG A 217 -17.56 3.36 -10.72
N SER A 218 -18.31 4.47 -10.73
CA SER A 218 -19.53 4.57 -9.91
C SER A 218 -20.54 3.52 -10.35
N VAL A 219 -21.14 2.85 -9.38
CA VAL A 219 -22.21 1.88 -9.56
C VAL A 219 -23.36 2.21 -8.60
N PRO A 220 -24.59 1.72 -8.85
CA PRO A 220 -25.67 1.84 -7.86
C PRO A 220 -25.22 1.26 -6.50
N PRO A 221 -25.36 2.02 -5.40
CA PRO A 221 -24.97 1.52 -4.09
C PRO A 221 -25.90 0.39 -3.64
N PRO A 222 -25.36 -0.69 -3.03
CA PRO A 222 -26.17 -1.67 -2.32
C PRO A 222 -26.99 -1.04 -1.18
N ASP A 223 -27.99 -1.76 -0.70
CA ASP A 223 -28.78 -1.34 0.46
C ASP A 223 -27.89 -1.03 1.66
N GLY A 224 -28.16 0.11 2.30
CA GLY A 224 -27.42 0.58 3.46
C GLY A 224 -26.04 1.17 3.16
N ILE A 225 -25.65 1.31 1.88
CA ILE A 225 -24.43 1.98 1.44
C ILE A 225 -24.76 3.35 0.83
N GLY A 226 -23.95 4.36 1.11
CA GLY A 226 -24.17 5.72 0.61
C GLY A 226 -23.69 5.93 -0.83
N VAL A 227 -22.46 5.51 -1.11
CA VAL A 227 -21.84 5.59 -2.44
C VAL A 227 -21.03 4.32 -2.68
N ALA A 228 -21.09 3.79 -3.91
CA ALA A 228 -20.33 2.61 -4.30
C ALA A 228 -19.59 2.82 -5.63
N PHE A 229 -18.43 2.18 -5.72
CA PHE A 229 -17.66 2.02 -6.94
C PHE A 229 -17.24 0.56 -7.09
N SER A 230 -17.11 0.11 -8.33
CA SER A 230 -16.62 -1.23 -8.64
C SER A 230 -15.78 -1.20 -9.92
N CYS A 231 -14.87 -2.17 -10.03
CA CYS A 231 -14.27 -2.60 -11.28
C CYS A 231 -15.13 -3.74 -11.86
#